data_AF-A0A4W6C7A0-F1
#
_entry.id   AF-A0A4W6C7A0-F1
#
_cell.length_a   1.000
_cell.length_b   1.000
_cell.length_c   1.000
_cell.angle_alpha   90.00
_cell.angle_beta   90.00
_cell.angle_gamma   90.00
#
_symmetry.space_group_name_H-M   'P 1'
#
loop_
_entity.id
_entity.type
_entity.pdbx_description
1 polymer ?
#
loop_
_entity_poly.entity_id
_entity_poly.type
_entity_poly.pdbx_seq_one_letter_code
_entity_poly.pdbx_strand_id
1 'polypeptide(L)'
;MVQPRQVTGSQQQEDGDLVRKLPNPVLASHQHRNLHQELLLCHRRGLLPRVKPELQRVLEHKVREQHKQREVALHSPSDLEAKLRTWRERIQVVSLLAEEQETVFVIIQSLFERRKGTRACRTYQSLSV
;
A
#
# COMPACT_ATOMS: atom_id res chain seq x y z
N MET A 1 24.62 62.33 -28.48
CA MET A 1 23.98 63.18 -27.45
C MET A 1 23.54 62.27 -26.31
N VAL A 2 24.01 62.54 -25.10
CA VAL A 2 23.74 61.76 -23.89
C VAL A 2 22.82 62.58 -22.99
N GLN A 3 21.90 61.89 -22.30
CA GLN A 3 21.20 62.22 -21.04
C GLN A 3 19.71 62.65 -21.13
N PRO A 4 18.88 62.44 -20.06
CA PRO A 4 19.21 61.87 -18.73
C PRO A 4 18.33 60.69 -18.27
N ARG A 5 18.89 59.96 -17.31
CA ARG A 5 18.25 58.99 -16.41
C ARG A 5 17.33 59.73 -15.44
N GLN A 6 16.09 59.27 -15.26
CA GLN A 6 15.24 59.73 -14.17
C GLN A 6 14.97 58.61 -13.16
N VAL A 7 15.25 58.99 -11.93
CA VAL A 7 15.03 58.30 -10.67
C VAL A 7 13.54 58.36 -10.34
N THR A 8 12.97 57.23 -9.95
CA THR A 8 11.80 57.16 -9.06
C THR A 8 12.12 56.00 -8.12
N GLY A 9 12.45 56.24 -6.86
CA GLY A 9 11.62 56.99 -5.92
C GLY A 9 10.80 55.95 -5.18
N SER A 10 11.36 55.43 -4.10
CA SER A 10 10.63 54.68 -3.07
C SER A 10 9.44 55.51 -2.60
N GLN A 11 8.25 54.91 -2.44
CA GLN A 11 7.23 55.16 -1.39
C GLN A 11 5.90 54.46 -1.79
N GLN A 12 5.47 53.47 -1.00
CA GLN A 12 4.35 53.49 -0.02
C GLN A 12 3.12 52.81 -0.67
N GLN A 13 2.71 51.62 -0.22
CA GLN A 13 1.89 51.37 0.98
C GLN A 13 0.55 52.10 0.91
N GLU A 14 -0.47 51.44 0.36
CA GLU A 14 -1.89 51.71 0.65
C GLU A 14 -2.61 50.37 0.87
N ASP A 15 -2.89 50.11 2.14
CA ASP A 15 -4.10 49.59 2.78
C ASP A 15 -4.87 48.40 2.17
N GLY A 16 -5.02 47.36 3.01
CA GLY A 16 -5.91 46.22 2.80
C GLY A 16 -5.49 44.98 3.59
N ASP A 17 -5.98 44.89 4.83
CA ASP A 17 -6.16 43.66 5.63
C ASP A 17 -4.93 42.95 6.25
N LEU A 18 -4.57 43.41 7.45
CA LEU A 18 -4.56 42.66 8.73
C LEU A 18 -4.33 41.12 8.73
N VAL A 19 -3.31 40.61 8.04
CA VAL A 19 -2.70 39.30 8.40
C VAL A 19 -1.22 39.49 8.66
N ARG A 20 -0.92 39.93 9.89
CA ARG A 20 0.33 39.70 10.65
C ARG A 20 1.53 39.28 9.79
N LYS A 21 2.09 40.25 9.04
CA LYS A 21 3.29 40.07 8.22
C LYS A 21 4.49 39.85 9.14
N LEU A 22 4.77 38.61 9.53
CA LEU A 22 6.15 38.26 9.84
C LEU A 22 6.94 38.56 8.55
N PRO A 23 7.98 39.43 8.58
CA PRO A 23 8.83 39.61 7.41
C PRO A 23 9.42 38.24 7.10
N ASN A 24 8.95 37.62 6.01
CA ASN A 24 9.43 36.32 5.58
C ASN A 24 10.95 36.44 5.46
N PRO A 25 11.75 35.76 6.31
CA PRO A 25 13.20 35.96 6.35
C PRO A 25 13.85 35.64 5.01
N VAL A 26 13.19 34.80 4.21
CA VAL A 26 13.53 34.43 2.83
C VAL A 26 13.35 35.60 1.85
N LEU A 27 12.35 36.48 2.06
CA LEU A 27 12.09 37.65 1.21
C LEU A 27 12.67 38.96 1.78
N ALA A 28 12.97 39.01 3.08
CA ALA A 28 13.60 40.15 3.75
C ALA A 28 15.12 40.18 3.54
N SER A 29 15.75 39.01 3.38
CA SER A 29 17.19 38.93 3.10
C SER A 29 17.51 39.27 1.64
N HIS A 30 18.20 40.38 1.43
CA HIS A 30 18.72 40.79 0.12
C HIS A 30 19.60 39.69 -0.52
N GLN A 31 20.39 39.00 0.30
CA GLN A 31 21.25 37.90 -0.14
C GLN A 31 20.42 36.73 -0.70
N HIS A 32 19.29 36.40 -0.09
CA HIS A 32 18.43 35.32 -0.58
C HIS A 32 17.75 35.67 -1.91
N ARG A 33 17.31 36.93 -2.06
CA ARG A 33 16.72 37.43 -3.32
C ARG A 33 17.74 37.40 -4.46
N ASN A 34 18.98 37.80 -4.19
CA ASN A 34 20.05 37.77 -5.18
C ASN A 34 20.38 36.34 -5.59
N LEU A 35 20.50 35.42 -4.63
CA LEU A 35 20.70 34.00 -4.92
C LEU A 35 19.57 33.43 -5.78
N HIS A 36 18.31 33.78 -5.49
CA HIS A 36 17.17 33.35 -6.30
C HIS A 36 17.24 33.87 -7.75
N GLN A 37 17.60 35.14 -7.93
CA GLN A 37 17.79 35.73 -9.25
C GLN A 37 18.94 35.05 -10.01
N GLU A 38 20.07 34.80 -9.35
CA GLU A 38 21.22 34.08 -9.92
C GLU A 38 20.85 32.65 -10.33
N LEU A 39 20.15 31.90 -9.49
CA LEU A 39 19.69 30.55 -9.81
C LEU A 39 18.76 30.52 -11.03
N LEU A 40 17.81 31.48 -11.12
CA LEU A 40 16.93 31.61 -12.29
C LEU A 40 17.70 31.99 -13.56
N LEU A 41 18.72 32.84 -13.45
CA LEU A 41 19.59 33.20 -14.56
C LEU A 41 20.43 32.00 -15.03
N CYS A 42 21.01 31.25 -14.10
CA CYS A 42 21.77 30.03 -14.40
C CYS A 42 20.87 28.94 -15.04
N HIS A 43 19.63 28.77 -14.57
CA HIS A 43 18.66 27.86 -15.17
C HIS A 43 18.27 28.28 -16.59
N ARG A 44 18.01 29.58 -16.81
CA ARG A 44 17.69 30.13 -18.15
C ARG A 44 18.87 30.00 -19.12
N ARG A 45 20.10 30.12 -18.63
CA ARG A 45 21.34 29.93 -19.42
C ARG A 45 21.73 28.46 -19.61
N GLY A 46 20.96 27.52 -19.05
CA GLY A 46 21.25 26.09 -19.16
C GLY A 46 22.47 25.62 -18.36
N LEU A 47 22.96 26.42 -17.41
CA LEU A 47 24.10 26.08 -16.55
C LEU A 47 23.73 25.06 -15.45
N LEU A 48 22.44 24.93 -15.14
CA LEU A 48 21.94 23.89 -14.23
C LEU A 48 21.32 22.74 -15.04
N PRO A 49 21.46 21.48 -14.57
CA PRO A 49 20.75 20.34 -15.14
C PRO A 49 19.25 20.63 -15.17
N ARG A 50 18.68 20.72 -16.38
CA ARG A 50 17.24 20.95 -16.60
C ARG A 50 16.40 19.76 -16.14
N VAL A 51 17.02 18.58 -16.17
CA VAL A 51 16.44 17.30 -15.79
C VAL A 51 17.08 16.88 -14.47
N LYS A 52 16.25 16.50 -13.51
CA LYS A 52 16.70 15.89 -12.25
C LYS A 52 17.05 14.42 -12.54
N PRO A 53 18.33 14.03 -12.53
CA PRO A 53 18.72 12.67 -12.87
C PRO A 53 18.11 11.64 -11.90
N GLU A 54 17.88 12.02 -10.65
CA GLU A 54 17.16 11.21 -9.65
C GLU A 54 15.72 10.93 -10.09
N LEU A 55 15.02 11.96 -10.55
CA LEU A 55 13.62 11.83 -10.99
C LEU A 55 13.53 10.94 -12.23
N GLN A 56 14.44 11.11 -13.18
CA GLN A 56 14.52 10.26 -14.37
C GLN A 56 14.73 8.79 -13.99
N ARG A 57 15.69 8.50 -13.10
CA ARG A 57 15.92 7.13 -12.59
C ARG A 57 14.67 6.53 -11.94
N VAL A 58 13.93 7.32 -11.16
CA VAL A 58 12.68 6.88 -10.52
C VAL A 58 11.59 6.57 -11.55
N LEU A 59 11.46 7.41 -12.59
CA LEU A 59 10.49 7.17 -13.66
C LEU A 59 10.83 5.93 -14.47
N GLU A 60 12.10 5.75 -14.87
CA GLU A 60 12.57 4.56 -15.58
C GLU A 60 12.40 3.29 -14.72
N HIS A 61 12.64 3.37 -13.42
CA HIS A 61 12.36 2.27 -12.49
C HIS A 61 10.87 1.93 -12.45
N LYS A 62 9.99 2.92 -12.33
CA LYS A 62 8.53 2.69 -12.34
C LYS A 62 8.05 2.04 -13.62
N VAL A 63 8.55 2.48 -14.78
CA VAL A 63 8.18 1.89 -16.08
C VAL A 63 8.61 0.43 -16.17
N ARG A 64 9.83 0.10 -15.73
CA ARG A 64 10.33 -1.28 -15.70
C ARG A 64 9.49 -2.18 -14.78
N GLU A 65 9.18 -1.72 -13.58
CA GLU A 65 8.37 -2.48 -12.63
C GLU A 65 6.94 -2.70 -13.15
N GLN A 66 6.34 -1.68 -13.77
CA GLN A 66 5.02 -1.82 -14.37
C GLN A 66 5.02 -2.82 -15.53
N HIS A 67 6.06 -2.84 -16.37
CA HIS A 67 6.20 -3.82 -17.44
C HIS A 67 6.31 -5.24 -16.88
N LYS A 68 7.18 -5.45 -15.89
CA LYS A 68 7.35 -6.73 -15.22
C LYS A 68 6.06 -7.25 -14.60
N GLN A 69 5.30 -6.37 -13.95
CA GLN A 69 3.99 -6.73 -13.38
C GLN A 69 2.98 -7.14 -14.46
N ARG A 70 2.96 -6.44 -15.60
CA ARG A 70 2.11 -6.80 -16.74
C ARG A 70 2.50 -8.15 -17.34
N GLU A 71 3.79 -8.43 -17.50
CA GLU A 71 4.26 -9.73 -17.98
C GLU A 71 3.87 -10.85 -17.02
N VAL A 72 4.08 -10.68 -15.71
CA VAL A 72 3.67 -11.66 -14.70
C VAL A 72 2.15 -11.88 -14.70
N ALA A 73 1.36 -10.82 -14.90
CA ALA A 73 -0.11 -10.93 -14.97
C ALA A 73 -0.60 -11.60 -16.26
N LEU A 74 0.15 -11.49 -17.36
CA LEU A 74 -0.16 -12.13 -18.64
C LEU A 74 0.34 -13.58 -18.69
N HIS A 75 1.35 -13.93 -17.89
CA HIS A 75 1.83 -15.29 -17.81
C HIS A 75 0.79 -16.20 -17.14
N SER A 76 0.44 -17.28 -17.84
CA SER A 76 -0.30 -18.38 -17.22
C SER A 76 0.52 -18.97 -16.05
N PRO A 77 -0.15 -19.50 -15.01
CA PRO A 77 0.53 -20.14 -13.89
C PRO A 77 1.55 -21.15 -14.39
N SER A 78 2.76 -21.13 -13.81
CA SER A 78 3.79 -22.11 -14.14
C SER A 78 3.30 -23.53 -13.84
N ASP A 79 3.79 -24.54 -14.56
CA ASP A 79 3.44 -25.96 -14.32
C ASP A 79 3.63 -26.36 -12.85
N LEU A 80 4.66 -25.81 -12.19
CA LEU A 80 4.88 -25.98 -10.75
C LEU A 80 3.76 -25.34 -9.91
N GLU A 81 3.31 -24.14 -10.28
CA GLU A 81 2.25 -23.42 -9.58
C GLU A 81 0.90 -24.14 -9.72
N ALA A 82 0.61 -24.67 -10.91
CA ALA A 82 -0.56 -25.50 -11.15
C ALA A 82 -0.56 -26.75 -10.26
N LYS A 83 0.57 -27.47 -10.21
CA LYS A 83 0.74 -28.62 -9.31
C LYS A 83 0.55 -28.23 -7.85
N LEU A 84 1.12 -27.12 -7.40
CA LEU A 84 0.95 -26.62 -6.03
C LEU A 84 -0.53 -26.33 -5.70
N ARG A 85 -1.30 -25.79 -6.65
CA ARG A 85 -2.75 -25.58 -6.46
C ARG A 85 -3.48 -26.92 -6.30
N THR A 86 -3.22 -27.89 -7.18
CA THR A 86 -3.82 -29.23 -7.05
C THR A 86 -3.49 -29.87 -5.70
N TRP A 87 -2.26 -29.73 -5.21
CA TRP A 87 -1.88 -30.25 -3.90
C TRP A 87 -2.62 -29.54 -2.77
N ARG A 88 -2.77 -28.21 -2.82
CA ARG A 88 -3.54 -27.45 -1.82
C ARG A 88 -5.01 -27.87 -1.80
N GLU A 89 -5.63 -28.02 -2.96
CA GLU A 89 -7.02 -28.49 -3.09
C GLU A 89 -7.16 -29.90 -2.48
N ARG A 90 -6.23 -30.81 -2.78
CA ARG A 90 -6.23 -32.16 -2.19
C ARG A 90 -6.14 -32.13 -0.67
N ILE A 91 -5.24 -31.31 -0.12
CA ILE A 91 -5.09 -31.15 1.33
C ILE A 91 -6.38 -30.61 1.95
N GLN A 92 -7.01 -29.61 1.33
CA GLN A 92 -8.25 -29.03 1.81
C GLN A 92 -9.39 -30.05 1.83
N VAL A 93 -9.55 -30.84 0.77
CA VAL A 93 -10.56 -31.92 0.71
C VAL A 93 -10.33 -32.95 1.81
N VAL A 94 -9.08 -33.39 2.00
CA VAL A 94 -8.74 -34.36 3.05
C VAL A 94 -9.01 -33.78 4.45
N SER A 95 -8.73 -32.50 4.67
CA SER A 95 -9.02 -31.82 5.94
C SER A 95 -10.52 -31.82 6.25
N LEU A 96 -11.36 -31.46 5.28
CA LEU A 96 -12.82 -31.45 5.45
C LEU A 96 -13.37 -32.86 5.70
N LEU A 97 -12.87 -33.86 4.97
CA LEU A 97 -13.27 -35.26 5.19
C LEU A 97 -12.81 -35.77 6.57
N ALA A 98 -11.66 -35.33 7.07
CA ALA A 98 -11.19 -35.71 8.40
C ALA A 98 -12.10 -35.12 9.51
N GLU A 99 -12.53 -33.87 9.36
CA GLU A 99 -13.52 -33.26 10.26
C GLU A 99 -14.84 -34.04 10.24
N GLU A 100 -15.34 -34.43 9.06
CA GLU A 100 -16.54 -35.26 8.97
C GLU A 100 -16.34 -36.63 9.63
N GLN A 101 -15.21 -37.29 9.41
CA GLN A 101 -14.89 -38.57 10.07
C GLN A 101 -14.87 -38.44 11.59
N GLU A 102 -14.32 -37.34 12.12
CA GLU A 102 -14.32 -37.06 13.55
C GLU A 102 -15.75 -36.89 14.08
N THR A 103 -16.62 -36.16 13.36
CA THR A 103 -18.03 -36.04 13.73
C THR A 103 -18.76 -37.38 13.71
N VAL A 104 -18.52 -38.21 12.70
CA VAL A 104 -19.13 -39.54 12.57
C VAL A 104 -18.65 -40.43 13.71
N PHE A 105 -17.37 -40.40 14.06
CA PHE A 105 -16.81 -41.14 15.19
C PHE A 105 -17.48 -40.73 16.51
N VAL A 106 -17.61 -39.42 16.77
CA VAL A 106 -18.29 -38.89 17.96
C VAL A 106 -19.76 -39.32 18.02
N ILE A 107 -20.47 -39.28 16.88
CA ILE A 107 -21.87 -39.74 16.80
C ILE A 107 -21.95 -41.23 17.13
N ILE A 108 -21.11 -42.07 16.53
CA ILE A 108 -21.09 -43.52 16.77
C ILE A 108 -20.80 -43.81 18.24
N GLN A 109 -19.83 -43.12 18.85
CA GLN A 109 -19.53 -43.23 20.28
C GLN A 109 -20.76 -42.84 21.12
N SER A 110 -21.39 -41.70 20.84
CA SER A 110 -22.59 -41.28 21.58
C SER A 110 -23.75 -42.29 21.48
N LEU A 111 -23.94 -42.92 20.31
CA LEU A 111 -24.96 -43.95 20.10
C LEU A 111 -24.62 -45.25 20.82
N PHE A 112 -23.33 -45.63 20.86
CA PHE A 112 -22.86 -46.80 21.58
C PHE A 112 -23.08 -46.64 23.09
N GLU A 113 -22.71 -45.48 23.65
CA GLU A 113 -22.95 -45.12 25.04
C GLU A 113 -24.46 -45.07 25.36
N ARG A 114 -25.29 -44.51 24.47
CA ARG A 114 -26.76 -44.54 24.61
C ARG A 114 -27.33 -45.96 24.55
N ARG A 115 -26.77 -46.84 23.71
CA ARG A 115 -27.16 -48.25 23.58
C ARG A 115 -26.73 -49.08 24.79
N LYS A 116 -25.61 -48.75 25.45
CA LYS A 116 -25.21 -49.35 26.73
C LYS A 116 -26.15 -48.95 27.87
N GLY A 117 -26.49 -47.66 27.99
CA GLY A 117 -27.42 -47.17 29.01
C GLY A 117 -28.85 -47.72 28.85
N THR A 118 -29.33 -47.86 27.62
CA THR A 118 -30.66 -48.44 27.35
C THR A 118 -30.73 -49.95 27.56
N ARG A 119 -29.63 -50.70 27.40
CA ARG A 119 -29.57 -52.12 27.81
C ARG A 119 -29.69 -52.28 29.33
N ALA A 120 -29.06 -51.39 30.10
CA ALA A 120 -29.20 -51.37 31.55
C ALA A 120 -30.65 -51.09 31.99
N CYS A 121 -31.33 -50.09 31.39
CA CYS A 121 -32.73 -49.80 31.74
C CYS A 121 -33.71 -50.93 31.37
N ARG A 122 -33.48 -51.66 30.26
CA ARG A 122 -34.34 -52.82 29.90
C ARG A 122 -34.20 -53.98 30.87
N THR A 123 -33.02 -54.23 31.43
CA THR A 123 -32.83 -55.28 32.45
C THR A 123 -33.48 -54.93 33.78
N TYR A 124 -33.53 -53.64 34.16
CA TYR A 124 -34.24 -53.21 35.38
C TYR A 124 -35.78 -53.28 35.23
N GLN A 125 -36.33 -53.07 34.04
CA GLN A 125 -37.77 -53.24 33.79
C GLN A 125 -38.24 -54.71 33.71
N SER A 126 -37.37 -55.66 33.36
CA SER A 126 -37.72 -57.09 33.31
C SER A 126 -37.56 -57.85 34.64
N LEU A 127 -36.95 -57.23 35.66
CA LEU A 127 -36.75 -57.80 37.00
C LEU A 127 -37.71 -57.22 38.06
N SER A 128 -38.66 -56.38 37.64
CA SER A 128 -39.63 -55.69 38.49
C SER A 128 -41.05 -56.28 38.36
N VAL A 129 -41.19 -57.61 38.39
CA VAL A 129 -42.47 -58.34 38.48
C VAL A 129 -42.35 -59.45 39.51
#